data_AF-A0A931M389-F1
#
_entry.id   AF-A0A931M389-F1
#
_cell.length_a   1.000
_cell.length_b   1.000
_cell.length_c   1.000
_cell.angle_alpha   90.00
_cell.angle_beta   90.00
_cell.angle_gamma   90.00
#
_symmetry.space_group_name_H-M   'P 1'
#
loop_
_entity.id
_entity.type
_entity.pdbx_description
1 polymer ?
#
loop_
_entity_poly.entity_id
_entity_poly.type
_entity_poly.pdbx_seq_one_letter_code
_entity_poly.pdbx_strand_id
1 'polypeptide(L)'
;MKESNLSEVQITLLTPFPNTALYNQLKQENRLLTENYWDKCTLFDVNFIPKNFTVTELESNFQQLMQNIYAADTVKERKNKFKQTLKNKINFQS
;
A
#
# COMPACT_ATOMS: atom_id res chain seq x y z
N MET A 1 -7.08 -11.05 -0.22
CA MET A 1 -7.30 -10.27 -1.46
C MET A 1 -8.17 -11.01 -2.48
N LYS A 2 -7.81 -12.23 -2.92
CA LYS A 2 -8.61 -12.95 -3.95
C LYS A 2 -10.03 -13.32 -3.49
N GLU A 3 -10.22 -13.53 -2.20
CA GLU A 3 -11.52 -13.85 -1.59
C GLU A 3 -12.41 -12.63 -1.33
N SER A 4 -11.84 -11.43 -1.19
CA SER A 4 -12.57 -10.22 -0.79
C SER A 4 -13.29 -9.51 -1.95
N ASN A 5 -13.22 -10.07 -3.19
CA ASN A 5 -13.86 -9.53 -4.40
C ASN A 5 -13.64 -8.03 -4.66
N LEU A 6 -12.54 -7.47 -4.14
CA LEU A 6 -12.21 -6.05 -4.33
C LEU A 6 -11.86 -5.79 -5.80
N SER A 7 -12.54 -4.81 -6.39
CA SER A 7 -12.33 -4.43 -7.79
C SER A 7 -11.05 -3.58 -7.97
N GLU A 8 -10.67 -2.86 -6.94
CA GLU A 8 -9.48 -2.02 -6.89
C GLU A 8 -8.84 -2.10 -5.50
N VAL A 9 -7.51 -1.97 -5.44
CA VAL A 9 -6.74 -2.02 -4.21
C VAL A 9 -5.62 -0.99 -4.31
N GLN A 10 -5.52 -0.12 -3.32
CA GLN A 10 -4.38 0.77 -3.12
C GLN A 10 -3.63 0.32 -1.87
N ILE A 11 -2.31 0.24 -1.95
CA ILE A 11 -1.44 -0.06 -0.81
C ILE A 11 -0.37 1.02 -0.70
N THR A 12 -0.03 1.38 0.54
CA THR A 12 0.94 2.41 0.89
C THR A 12 1.75 1.94 2.10
N LEU A 13 2.96 2.47 2.25
CA LEU A 13 3.75 2.29 3.46
C LEU A 13 3.30 3.27 4.55
N LEU A 14 3.45 2.83 5.80
CA LEU A 14 3.20 3.67 6.96
C LEU A 14 4.18 4.85 6.93
N THR A 15 3.64 6.05 6.79
CA THR A 15 4.44 7.27 6.63
C THR A 15 4.21 8.21 7.83
N PRO A 16 5.17 8.36 8.75
CA PRO A 16 5.16 9.39 9.78
C PRO A 16 5.33 10.78 9.17
N PHE A 17 4.20 11.42 8.83
CA PHE A 17 4.22 12.82 8.42
C PHE A 17 4.65 13.74 9.57
N PRO A 18 5.40 14.82 9.30
CA PRO A 18 5.79 15.79 10.32
C PRO A 18 4.59 16.29 11.13
N ASN A 19 4.80 16.54 12.42
CA ASN A 19 3.78 16.99 13.40
C ASN A 19 2.65 16.00 13.71
N THR A 20 2.69 14.77 13.18
CA THR A 20 1.76 13.72 13.60
C THR A 20 2.19 13.06 14.91
N ALA A 21 1.24 12.46 15.64
CA ALA A 21 1.55 11.70 16.85
C ALA A 21 2.55 10.57 16.57
N LEU A 22 2.39 9.89 15.43
CA LEU A 22 3.31 8.83 14.99
C LEU A 22 4.74 9.36 14.78
N TYR A 23 4.88 10.51 14.13
CA TYR A 23 6.19 11.14 13.93
C TYR A 23 6.85 11.49 15.26
N ASN A 24 6.12 12.13 16.18
CA ASN A 24 6.65 12.50 17.49
C ASN A 24 7.08 11.28 18.30
N GLN A 25 6.28 10.21 18.26
CA GLN A 25 6.61 8.95 18.91
C GLN A 25 7.89 8.33 18.31
N LEU A 26 7.97 8.18 16.99
CA LEU A 26 9.15 7.60 16.34
C LEU A 26 10.40 8.48 16.53
N LYS A 27 10.23 9.80 16.63
CA LYS A 27 11.32 10.72 16.98
C LYS A 27 11.84 10.46 18.39
N GLN A 28 10.95 10.37 19.38
CA GLN A 28 11.31 10.05 20.77
C GLN A 28 11.99 8.68 20.90
N GLU A 29 11.57 7.71 20.08
CA GLU A 29 12.16 6.38 20.03
C GLU A 29 13.49 6.32 19.24
N ASN A 30 13.98 7.44 18.66
CA ASN A 30 15.14 7.48 17.75
C ASN A 30 15.02 6.53 16.55
N ARG A 31 13.79 6.35 16.05
CA ARG A 31 13.45 5.45 14.95
C ARG A 31 13.14 6.18 13.65
N LEU A 32 13.31 7.49 13.57
CA LEU A 32 13.25 8.20 12.29
C LEU A 32 14.57 8.04 11.56
N LEU A 33 14.53 7.72 10.26
CA LEU A 33 15.75 7.59 9.46
C LEU A 33 16.38 8.95 9.16
N THR A 34 15.58 10.02 9.13
CA THR A 34 16.06 11.40 8.97
C THR A 34 14.98 12.39 9.43
N GLU A 35 15.39 13.52 10.00
CA GLU A 35 14.49 14.48 10.64
C GLU A 35 13.82 15.51 9.70
N ASN A 36 14.30 15.66 8.46
CA ASN A 36 13.80 16.65 7.50
C ASN A 36 13.45 15.98 6.16
N TYR A 37 12.19 15.56 5.99
CA TYR A 37 11.74 14.95 4.73
C TYR A 37 10.26 15.19 4.42
N TRP A 38 9.93 16.36 3.86
CA TRP A 38 8.66 16.50 3.14
C TRP A 38 8.70 15.75 1.79
N ASP A 39 9.86 15.75 1.15
CA ASP A 39 10.16 15.17 -0.15
C ASP A 39 10.20 13.64 -0.18
N LYS A 40 10.42 12.97 0.97
CA LYS A 40 10.37 11.49 1.09
C LYS A 40 9.12 10.95 1.75
N CYS A 41 8.12 11.79 2.02
CA CYS A 41 6.80 11.33 2.44
C CYS A 41 5.94 10.91 1.23
N THR A 42 6.53 10.11 0.32
CA THR A 42 5.90 9.69 -0.94
C THR A 42 4.83 8.62 -0.77
N LEU A 43 4.66 8.08 0.45
CA LEU A 43 3.88 6.88 0.77
C LEU A 43 4.47 5.56 0.25
N PHE A 44 5.61 5.60 -0.43
CA PHE A 44 6.25 4.42 -1.04
C PHE A 44 7.69 4.19 -0.56
N ASP A 45 8.27 5.15 0.18
CA ASP A 45 9.60 5.03 0.77
C ASP A 45 9.51 4.74 2.28
N VAL A 46 10.44 3.94 2.79
CA VAL A 46 10.58 3.72 4.24
C VAL A 46 11.39 4.87 4.82
N ASN A 47 10.81 5.59 5.79
CA ASN A 47 11.43 6.74 6.45
C ASN A 47 11.65 6.53 7.97
N PHE A 48 11.42 5.30 8.47
CA PHE A 48 11.57 4.93 9.86
C PHE A 48 12.15 3.51 10.02
N ILE A 49 12.73 3.22 11.19
CA ILE A 49 13.27 1.90 11.55
C ILE A 49 12.13 1.03 12.07
N PRO A 50 11.74 -0.07 11.39
CA PRO A 50 10.71 -0.99 11.88
C PRO A 50 11.16 -1.74 13.14
N LYS A 51 10.22 -2.25 13.95
CA LYS A 51 10.57 -3.02 15.15
C LYS A 51 11.04 -4.45 14.84
N ASN A 52 10.47 -5.05 13.80
CA ASN A 52 10.59 -6.49 13.51
C ASN A 52 11.26 -6.78 12.15
N PHE A 53 11.62 -5.74 11.41
CA PHE A 53 12.23 -5.84 10.09
C PHE A 53 13.37 -4.84 10.01
N THR A 54 14.37 -5.15 9.21
CA THR A 54 15.28 -4.14 8.69
C THR A 54 14.54 -3.24 7.69
N VAL A 55 15.06 -2.04 7.48
CA VAL A 55 14.52 -1.10 6.47
C VAL A 55 14.50 -1.75 5.09
N THR A 56 15.61 -2.39 4.70
CA THR A 56 15.75 -3.04 3.40
C THR A 56 14.82 -4.23 3.21
N GLU A 57 14.56 -5.03 4.26
CA GLU A 57 13.56 -6.10 4.20
C GLU A 57 12.16 -5.54 3.97
N LEU A 58 11.80 -4.46 4.66
CA LEU A 58 10.50 -3.82 4.47
C LEU A 58 10.34 -3.26 3.06
N GLU A 59 11.36 -2.57 2.54
CA GLU A 59 11.37 -2.05 1.16
C GLU A 59 11.22 -3.18 0.12
N SER A 60 12.02 -4.25 0.26
CA SER A 60 12.02 -5.37 -0.69
C SER A 60 10.68 -6.12 -0.68
N ASN A 61 10.13 -6.39 0.51
CA ASN A 61 8.85 -7.06 0.66
C ASN A 61 7.71 -6.21 0.11
N PHE A 62 7.75 -4.89 0.34
CA PHE A 62 6.75 -3.97 -0.20
C PHE A 62 6.82 -3.91 -1.73
N GLN A 63 8.02 -3.84 -2.32
CA GLN A 63 8.20 -3.89 -3.76
C GLN A 63 7.66 -5.20 -4.36
N GLN A 64 7.95 -6.35 -3.73
CA GLN A 64 7.43 -7.64 -4.17
C GLN A 64 5.90 -7.71 -4.07
N LEU A 65 5.32 -7.16 -3.00
CA LEU A 65 3.88 -7.07 -2.82
C LEU A 65 3.22 -6.20 -3.91
N MET A 66 3.80 -5.04 -4.22
CA MET A 66 3.34 -4.16 -5.30
C MET A 66 3.35 -4.90 -6.65
N GLN A 67 4.44 -5.60 -6.98
CA GLN A 67 4.55 -6.39 -8.20
C GLN A 67 3.46 -7.48 -8.28
N ASN A 68 3.21 -8.18 -7.17
CA ASN A 68 2.21 -9.23 -7.12
C ASN A 68 0.77 -8.70 -7.26
N ILE A 69 0.46 -7.56 -6.62
CA ILE A 69 -0.88 -6.94 -6.67
C ILE A 69 -1.16 -6.35 -8.04
N TYR A 70 -0.18 -5.71 -8.66
CA TYR A 70 -0.31 -5.03 -9.95
C TYR A 70 0.15 -5.87 -11.15
N ALA A 71 0.48 -7.15 -10.94
CA ALA A 71 0.76 -8.08 -12.02
C ALA A 71 -0.38 -8.09 -13.06
N ALA A 72 -0.01 -8.10 -14.33
CA ALA A 72 -0.93 -7.90 -15.45
C ALA A 72 -2.12 -8.89 -15.43
N ASP A 73 -1.87 -10.15 -15.08
CA ASP A 73 -2.90 -11.18 -14.99
C ASP A 73 -3.89 -10.89 -13.85
N THR A 74 -3.39 -10.51 -12.67
CA THR A 74 -4.22 -10.13 -11.52
C THR A 74 -5.11 -8.92 -11.83
N VAL A 75 -4.56 -7.91 -12.51
CA VAL A 75 -5.32 -6.72 -12.94
C VAL A 75 -6.39 -7.09 -13.97
N LYS A 76 -6.04 -7.94 -14.95
CA LYS A 76 -6.95 -8.42 -16.00
C LYS A 76 -8.11 -9.22 -15.41
N GLU A 77 -7.84 -10.11 -14.46
CA GLU A 77 -8.86 -10.87 -13.72
C GLU A 77 -9.83 -9.93 -12.99
N ARG A 78 -9.33 -8.93 -12.24
CA ARG A 78 -10.17 -7.94 -11.55
C ARG A 78 -11.06 -7.17 -12.53
N LYS A 79 -10.50 -6.70 -13.64
CA LYS A 79 -11.24 -5.98 -14.68
C LYS A 79 -12.33 -6.85 -15.31
N ASN A 80 -12.06 -8.14 -15.55
CA ASN A 80 -13.03 -9.07 -16.09
C ASN A 80 -14.17 -9.37 -15.11
N LYS A 81 -13.86 -9.58 -13.83
CA LYS A 81 -14.88 -9.74 -12.78
C LYS A 81 -15.77 -8.50 -12.67
N PHE A 82 -15.19 -7.30 -12.64
CA PHE A 82 -15.96 -6.05 -12.60
C PHE A 82 -16.90 -5.91 -13.80
N LYS A 83 -16.43 -6.21 -15.02
CA LYS A 83 -17.27 -6.24 -16.22
C LYS A 83 -18.43 -7.23 -16.11
N GLN A 84 -18.19 -8.43 -15.56
CA GLN A 84 -19.25 -9.43 -15.35
C GLN A 84 -20.28 -8.95 -14.33
N THR A 85 -19.85 -8.37 -13.20
CA THR A 85 -20.75 -7.79 -12.19
C THR A 85 -21.62 -6.68 -12.79
N LEU A 86 -21.04 -5.79 -13.61
CA LEU A 86 -21.80 -4.74 -14.30
C LEU A 86 -22.84 -5.32 -15.27
N LYS A 87 -22.46 -6.30 -16.09
CA LYS A 87 -23.39 -6.97 -17.02
C LYS A 87 -24.54 -7.65 -16.29
N ASN A 88 -24.26 -8.36 -15.20
CA ASN A 88 -25.28 -9.03 -14.40
C ASN A 88 -26.25 -8.03 -13.77
N LYS A 89 -25.76 -6.86 -13.32
CA LYS A 89 -26.62 -5.79 -12.78
C LYS A 89 -27.55 -5.20 -13.85
N ILE A 90 -27.07 -5.01 -15.07
CA ILE A 90 -27.88 -4.49 -16.20
C ILE A 90 -28.97 -5.50 -16.59
N ASN A 91 -28.61 -6.78 -16.71
CA ASN A 91 -29.56 -7.84 -17.07
C ASN A 91 -30.63 -8.09 -15.99
N PHE A 92 -30.36 -7.79 -14.72
CA PHE A 92 -31.33 -7.89 -13.63
C PHE A 92 -32.34 -6.72 -13.58
N GLN A 93 -32.08 -5.64 -14.31
CA GLN A 93 -32.93 -4.44 -14.38
C GLN A 93 -33.73 -4.34 -15.69
N SER A 94 -33.66 -5.38 -16.53
CA SER A 94 -34.40 -5.54 -17.79
C SER A 94 -35.48 -6.60 -17.61
#